data_AF-A0AAV2YQC8-F1
#
_entry.id   AF-A0AAV2YQC8-F1
#
_cell.length_a   1.000
_cell.length_b   1.000
_cell.length_c   1.000
_cell.angle_alpha   90.00
_cell.angle_beta   90.00
_cell.angle_gamma   90.00
#
_symmetry.space_group_name_H-M   'P 1'
#
loop_
_entity.id
_entity.type
_entity.pdbx_description
1 polymer ?
#
loop_
_entity_poly.entity_id
_entity_poly.type
_entity_poly.pdbx_seq_one_letter_code
_entity_poly.pdbx_strand_id
1 'polypeptide(L)'
;MALALYRRVLRVARTWEGPAHEKAWIREEARRKMEEHRSQRDPRVIQELIQQAHNDVDVALHYKIPYPRPHYVDPGTVGGDTDFRRLSARSNTKLSRGLRSSMSKRFQPKR
;
A
#
# COMPACT_ATOMS: atom_id res chain seq x y z
N MET A 1 -27.99 4.46 3.20
CA MET A 1 -26.87 4.45 2.23
C MET A 1 -25.62 3.77 2.80
N ALA A 2 -25.14 4.12 3.99
CA ALA A 2 -23.98 3.48 4.65
C ALA A 2 -24.08 1.95 4.80
N LEU A 3 -25.24 1.41 5.18
CA LEU A 3 -25.44 -0.05 5.29
C LEU A 3 -25.29 -0.79 3.95
N ALA A 4 -25.68 -0.16 2.84
CA ALA A 4 -25.55 -0.77 1.51
C ALA A 4 -24.07 -0.88 1.10
N LEU A 5 -23.29 0.18 1.36
CA LEU A 5 -21.84 0.20 1.22
C LEU A 5 -21.19 -0.89 2.11
N TYR A 6 -21.54 -0.97 3.38
CA TYR A 6 -20.99 -1.98 4.29
C TYR A 6 -21.25 -3.41 3.77
N ARG A 7 -22.47 -3.71 3.33
CA ARG A 7 -22.81 -5.00 2.70
C ARG A 7 -22.05 -5.24 1.39
N ARG A 8 -21.73 -4.20 0.62
CA ARG A 8 -20.87 -4.30 -0.57
C ARG A 8 -19.46 -4.72 -0.17
N VAL A 9 -18.86 -4.05 0.82
CA VAL A 9 -17.50 -4.37 1.29
C VAL A 9 -17.41 -5.79 1.84
N LEU A 10 -18.41 -6.24 2.61
CA LEU A 10 -18.44 -7.62 3.11
C LEU A 10 -18.58 -8.66 1.97
N ARG A 11 -19.32 -8.33 0.90
CA ARG A 11 -19.38 -9.17 -0.30
C ARG A 11 -18.02 -9.24 -0.99
N VAL A 12 -17.34 -8.10 -1.15
CA VAL A 12 -15.98 -8.03 -1.69
C VAL A 12 -15.02 -8.90 -0.86
N ALA A 13 -15.04 -8.79 0.46
CA ALA A 13 -14.20 -9.61 1.33
C ALA A 13 -14.47 -11.13 1.18
N ARG A 14 -15.70 -11.52 0.85
CA ARG A 14 -16.07 -12.92 0.61
C ARG A 14 -15.56 -13.42 -0.75
N THR A 15 -15.69 -12.61 -1.79
CA THR A 15 -15.31 -12.96 -3.17
C THR A 15 -13.88 -12.59 -3.53
N TRP A 16 -13.12 -12.05 -2.58
CA TRP A 16 -11.72 -11.65 -2.78
C TRP A 16 -10.87 -12.86 -3.17
N GLU A 17 -10.03 -12.70 -4.19
CA GLU A 17 -9.20 -13.77 -4.78
C GLU A 17 -7.86 -13.98 -4.03
N GLY A 18 -7.61 -13.20 -2.98
CA GLY A 18 -6.39 -13.29 -2.17
C GLY A 18 -6.46 -14.25 -0.96
N PRO A 19 -5.35 -14.34 -0.22
CA PRO A 19 -5.23 -15.19 0.98
C PRO A 19 -6.21 -14.80 2.10
N ALA A 20 -6.42 -15.71 3.05
CA ALA A 20 -7.40 -15.53 4.13
C ALA A 20 -7.14 -14.27 4.99
N HIS A 21 -5.88 -13.88 5.18
CA HIS A 21 -5.51 -12.70 5.97
C HIS A 21 -5.95 -11.39 5.29
N GLU A 22 -5.94 -11.31 3.95
CA GLU A 22 -6.47 -10.15 3.22
C GLU A 22 -7.98 -10.04 3.40
N LYS A 23 -8.68 -11.18 3.34
CA LYS A 23 -10.14 -11.22 3.57
C LYS A 23 -10.49 -10.77 4.99
N ALA A 24 -9.71 -11.20 5.97
CA ALA A 24 -9.87 -10.77 7.36
C ALA A 24 -9.61 -9.27 7.50
N TRP A 25 -8.52 -8.78 6.90
CA TRP A 25 -8.15 -7.37 6.89
C TRP A 25 -9.26 -6.49 6.31
N ILE A 26 -9.85 -6.84 5.15
CA ILE A 26 -10.94 -6.05 4.55
C ILE A 26 -12.14 -5.95 5.49
N ARG A 27 -12.49 -7.03 6.21
CA ARG A 27 -13.61 -7.03 7.17
C ARG A 27 -13.31 -6.17 8.38
N GLU A 28 -12.10 -6.27 8.92
CA GLU A 28 -11.66 -5.48 10.07
C GLU A 28 -11.60 -4.00 9.74
N GLU A 29 -11.03 -3.67 8.58
CA GLU A 29 -10.93 -2.30 8.09
C GLU A 29 -12.31 -1.67 7.89
N ALA A 30 -13.24 -2.41 7.27
CA ALA A 30 -14.62 -1.94 7.10
C ALA A 30 -15.32 -1.64 8.43
N ARG A 31 -15.11 -2.49 9.44
CA ARG A 31 -15.65 -2.27 10.79
C ARG A 31 -15.00 -1.04 11.45
N ARG A 32 -13.67 -0.95 11.38
CA ARG A 32 -12.89 0.18 11.92
C ARG A 32 -13.37 1.51 11.35
N LYS A 33 -13.51 1.60 10.03
CA LYS A 33 -13.96 2.82 9.33
C LYS A 33 -15.40 3.21 9.68
N MET A 34 -16.29 2.24 9.87
CA MET A 34 -17.67 2.51 10.30
C MET A 34 -17.74 3.02 11.74
N GLU A 35 -16.93 2.46 12.63
CA GLU A 35 -16.87 2.92 14.03
C GLU A 35 -16.23 4.30 14.14
N GLU A 36 -15.16 4.56 13.39
CA GLU A 36 -14.46 5.86 13.31
C GLU A 36 -15.43 7.01 13.01
N HIS A 37 -16.40 6.79 12.11
CA HIS A 37 -17.35 7.82 11.68
C HIS A 37 -18.74 7.70 12.34
N ARG A 38 -18.89 6.86 13.37
CA ARG A 38 -20.19 6.57 14.00
C ARG A 38 -20.91 7.80 14.55
N SER A 39 -20.14 8.76 15.06
CA SER A 39 -20.67 9.97 15.67
C SER A 39 -20.94 11.10 14.67
N GLN A 40 -20.66 10.90 13.38
CA GLN A 40 -20.87 11.93 12.37
C GLN A 40 -22.36 12.14 12.12
N ARG A 41 -22.80 13.40 12.25
CA ARG A 41 -24.21 13.80 12.10
C ARG A 41 -24.48 14.69 10.89
N ASP A 42 -23.46 15.30 10.31
CA ASP A 42 -23.62 16.16 9.14
C ASP A 42 -23.91 15.29 7.90
N PRO A 43 -25.10 15.43 7.28
CA PRO A 43 -25.47 14.65 6.11
C PRO A 43 -24.55 14.87 4.91
N ARG A 44 -23.97 16.06 4.73
CA ARG A 44 -23.07 16.36 3.61
C ARG A 44 -21.77 15.57 3.72
N VAL A 45 -21.16 15.62 4.90
CA VAL A 45 -19.94 14.87 5.20
C VAL A 45 -20.18 13.36 5.12
N ILE A 46 -21.33 12.87 5.61
CA ILE A 46 -21.68 11.45 5.48
C ILE A 46 -21.74 11.02 4.01
N GLN A 47 -22.33 11.85 3.14
CA GLN A 47 -22.42 11.57 1.71
C GLN A 47 -21.04 11.54 1.05
N GLU A 48 -20.18 12.50 1.36
CA GLU A 48 -18.80 12.56 0.88
C GLU A 48 -18.00 11.33 1.30
N LEU A 49 -18.06 10.95 2.59
CA LEU A 49 -17.40 9.77 3.13
C LEU A 49 -17.88 8.47 2.46
N ILE A 50 -19.19 8.36 2.21
CA ILE A 50 -19.74 7.19 1.49
C ILE A 50 -19.23 7.16 0.05
N GLN A 51 -19.21 8.29 -0.65
CA GLN A 51 -18.72 8.35 -2.02
C GLN A 51 -17.23 8.01 -2.10
N GLN A 52 -16.43 8.55 -1.19
CA GLN A 52 -15.01 8.23 -1.09
C GLN A 52 -14.80 6.74 -0.85
N ALA A 53 -15.53 6.14 0.09
CA ALA A 53 -15.40 4.71 0.37
C ALA A 53 -15.86 3.82 -0.81
N HIS A 54 -16.82 4.28 -1.63
CA HIS A 54 -17.14 3.60 -2.88
C HIS A 54 -15.95 3.62 -3.85
N ASN A 55 -15.33 4.78 -4.01
CA ASN A 55 -14.15 4.94 -4.88
C ASN A 55 -12.98 4.06 -4.38
N ASP A 56 -12.72 4.02 -3.08
CA ASP A 56 -11.66 3.20 -2.49
C ASP A 56 -11.86 1.71 -2.77
N VAL A 57 -13.10 1.22 -2.65
CA VAL A 57 -13.44 -0.17 -3.01
C VAL A 57 -13.18 -0.44 -4.49
N ASP A 58 -13.52 0.50 -5.37
CA ASP A 58 -13.34 0.35 -6.81
C ASP A 58 -11.86 0.36 -7.20
N VAL A 59 -11.05 1.20 -6.57
CA VAL A 59 -9.59 1.21 -6.70
C VAL A 59 -8.99 -0.10 -6.22
N ALA A 60 -9.40 -0.59 -5.04
CA ALA A 60 -8.93 -1.85 -4.50
C ALA A 60 -9.25 -3.04 -5.44
N LEU A 61 -10.46 -3.08 -6.00
CA LEU A 61 -10.86 -4.12 -6.96
C LEU A 61 -10.09 -4.02 -8.28
N HIS A 62 -9.86 -2.81 -8.79
CA HIS A 62 -9.14 -2.58 -10.03
C HIS A 62 -7.68 -3.03 -9.94
N TYR A 63 -6.99 -2.69 -8.84
CA TYR A 63 -5.57 -3.02 -8.64
C TYR A 63 -5.33 -4.34 -7.92
N LYS A 64 -6.38 -5.00 -7.40
CA LYS A 64 -6.28 -6.21 -6.58
C LYS A 64 -5.40 -6.03 -5.33
N ILE A 65 -5.45 -4.85 -4.73
CA ILE A 65 -4.71 -4.51 -3.52
C ILE A 65 -5.73 -4.10 -2.45
N PRO A 66 -5.87 -4.85 -1.34
CA PRO A 66 -6.84 -4.51 -0.31
C PRO A 66 -6.31 -3.39 0.61
N TYR A 67 -5.00 -3.29 0.76
CA TYR A 67 -4.33 -2.39 1.70
C TYR A 67 -4.32 -0.92 1.23
N PRO A 68 -4.21 0.04 2.17
CA PRO A 68 -3.99 1.44 1.82
C PRO A 68 -2.70 1.58 1.01
N ARG A 69 -2.78 2.25 -0.12
CA ARG A 69 -1.60 2.54 -0.94
C ARG A 69 -0.71 3.55 -0.20
N PRO A 70 0.61 3.32 -0.11
CA PRO A 70 1.53 4.34 0.38
C PRO A 70 1.37 5.62 -0.45
N HIS A 71 1.24 6.77 0.22
CA HIS A 71 1.25 8.06 -0.46
C HIS A 71 2.66 8.28 -1.03
N TYR A 72 2.74 8.43 -2.35
CA TYR A 72 3.99 8.80 -3.01
C TYR A 72 4.28 10.26 -2.64
N VAL A 73 5.20 10.44 -1.71
CA VAL A 73 5.78 11.75 -1.41
C VAL A 73 6.93 11.96 -2.38
N ASP A 74 7.01 13.16 -2.97
CA ASP A 74 8.15 13.49 -3.83
C ASP A 74 9.45 13.27 -3.03
N PRO A 75 10.49 12.68 -3.66
CA PRO A 75 11.78 12.48 -3.02
C PRO A 75 12.40 13.85 -2.72
N GLY A 76 12.07 14.39 -1.54
CA GLY A 76 12.40 15.75 -1.11
C GLY A 76 11.40 16.37 -0.12
N THR A 77 10.14 15.91 -0.12
CA THR A 77 9.09 16.48 0.76
C THR A 77 9.11 15.90 2.17
N VAL A 78 9.55 14.64 2.34
CA VAL A 78 9.85 14.06 3.66
C VAL A 78 11.33 14.27 4.01
N GLY A 79 11.65 15.48 4.48
CA GLY A 79 12.96 15.80 5.05
C GLY A 79 13.14 15.12 6.42
N GLY A 80 13.30 13.79 6.42
CA GLY A 80 13.28 12.98 7.63
C GLY A 80 14.17 11.74 7.56
N ASP A 81 15.26 11.81 6.79
CA ASP A 81 16.52 11.12 7.08
C ASP A 81 17.58 11.90 6.29
N THR A 82 18.39 12.71 6.97
CA THR A 82 19.56 13.36 6.38
C THR A 82 20.62 12.34 5.93
N ASP A 83 20.46 11.08 6.32
CA ASP A 83 21.28 9.96 5.90
C ASP A 83 20.56 9.14 4.81
N PHE A 84 20.59 9.62 3.56
CA PHE A 84 20.30 8.81 2.36
C PHE A 84 21.37 7.73 2.13
N ARG A 85 21.88 7.10 3.19
CA ARG A 85 22.80 5.97 3.09
C ARG A 85 21.97 4.75 2.74
N ARG A 86 22.23 4.17 1.57
CA ARG A 86 21.76 2.83 1.23
C ARG A 86 22.33 1.85 2.27
N LEU A 87 21.55 1.50 3.29
CA LEU A 87 21.88 0.50 4.31
C LEU A 87 21.73 -0.91 3.72
N SER A 88 22.56 -1.26 2.74
CA SER A 88 22.65 -2.64 2.28
C SER A 88 23.78 -3.36 3.02
N ALA A 89 23.43 -4.40 3.79
CA ALA A 89 24.39 -5.32 4.41
C ALA A 89 25.13 -6.21 3.39
N ARG A 90 24.79 -6.11 2.10
CA ARG A 90 25.46 -6.81 1.00
C ARG A 90 26.92 -6.35 0.93
N SER A 91 27.86 -7.24 1.21
CA SER A 91 29.31 -6.97 1.13
C SER A 91 29.75 -6.28 -0.16
N ASN A 92 29.07 -6.59 -1.28
CA ASN A 92 29.32 -6.03 -2.61
C ASN A 92 29.15 -4.50 -2.70
N THR A 93 28.39 -3.87 -1.79
CA THR A 93 28.23 -2.41 -1.79
C THR A 93 29.36 -1.66 -1.10
N LYS A 94 30.21 -2.35 -0.33
CA LYS A 94 31.41 -1.79 0.31
C LYS A 94 32.66 -1.86 -0.57
N LEU A 95 32.58 -2.52 -1.73
CA LEU A 95 33.72 -2.66 -2.62
C LEU A 95 33.97 -1.36 -3.39
N SER A 96 35.24 -0.92 -3.38
CA SER A 96 35.71 0.24 -4.14
C SER A 96 35.45 0.06 -5.64
N ARG A 97 35.27 1.16 -6.36
CA ARG A 97 34.92 1.17 -7.79
C ARG A 97 35.90 0.32 -8.64
N GLY A 98 37.17 0.29 -8.25
CA GLY A 98 38.20 -0.55 -8.87
C GLY A 98 37.97 -2.05 -8.69
N LEU A 99 37.57 -2.49 -7.49
CA LEU A 99 37.31 -3.91 -7.21
C LEU A 99 36.08 -4.44 -7.98
N ARG A 100 35.05 -3.59 -8.13
CA ARG A 100 33.84 -3.95 -8.90
C ARG A 100 34.12 -4.16 -10.39
N SER A 101 34.99 -3.32 -10.97
CA SER A 101 35.44 -3.45 -12.37
C SER A 101 36.22 -4.76 -12.60
N SER A 102 37.12 -5.09 -11.67
CA SER A 102 37.89 -6.35 -11.70
C SER A 102 36.99 -7.59 -11.65
N MET A 103 35.98 -7.61 -10.77
CA MET A 103 35.05 -8.74 -10.69
C MET A 103 34.17 -8.89 -11.92
N SER A 104 33.70 -7.78 -12.51
CA SER A 104 32.90 -7.84 -13.75
C SER A 104 33.69 -8.45 -14.92
N LYS A 105 34.99 -8.16 -15.01
CA LYS A 105 35.89 -8.76 -16.02
C LYS A 105 36.06 -10.27 -15.87
N ARG A 106 35.86 -10.85 -14.67
CA ARG A 106 35.99 -12.30 -14.43
C ARG A 106 34.84 -13.12 -15.05
N PHE A 107 33.71 -12.48 -15.32
CA PHE A 107 32.53 -13.13 -15.89
C PHE A 107 32.35 -12.85 -17.38
N GLN A 108 33.31 -12.16 -18.01
CA GLN A 108 33.30 -11.96 -19.46
C GLN A 108 33.76 -13.25 -20.15
N PRO A 109 33.00 -13.80 -21.11
CA PRO A 109 33.44 -14.98 -21.86
C PRO A 109 34.69 -14.64 -22.67
N LYS A 110 35.69 -15.52 -22.62
CA LYS A 110 36.90 -15.38 -23.45
C LYS A 110 36.50 -15.63 -24.91
N ARG A 111 36.81 -14.66 -25.76
CA ARG A 111 36.73 -14.81 -27.22
C ARG A 111 37.81 -15.76 -27.73
#